data_AF-A0A8B6XKD6-F1
#
_entry.id   AF-A0A8B6XKD6-F1
#
_cell.length_a   1.000
_cell.length_b   1.000
_cell.length_c   1.000
_cell.angle_alpha   90.00
_cell.angle_beta   90.00
_cell.angle_gamma   90.00
#
_symmetry.space_group_name_H-M   'P 1'
#
loop_
_entity.id
_entity.type
_entity.pdbx_description
1 polymer ?
#
loop_
_entity_poly.entity_id
_entity_poly.type
_entity_poly.pdbx_seq_one_letter_code
_entity_poly.pdbx_strand_id
1 'polypeptide(L)'
;MKFLIVLFFFCQIHVSSSIKTVETLELNKYLGRWYETYSSLIQRQTFQRNLVCTTADYSLQADGNIKVVNAGRLKTPTGLGSNITGTATVLDANHPGALRVTFPGTPNLPGANYLIVKLGPTTFGNDGLYEYSVVTTPIESFSLGTSS
;
A
#
# COMPACT_ATOMS: atom_id res chain seq x y z
N MET A 1 23.31 21.48 52.95
CA MET A 1 23.21 21.91 51.54
C MET A 1 21.96 21.29 50.92
N LYS A 2 20.98 22.09 50.49
CA LYS A 2 19.80 21.63 49.74
C LYS A 2 20.13 21.68 48.25
N PHE A 3 20.17 20.54 47.57
CA PHE A 3 20.33 20.48 46.12
C PHE A 3 18.97 20.74 45.45
N LEU A 4 18.89 21.80 44.66
CA LEU A 4 17.75 22.11 43.81
C LEU A 4 17.92 21.35 42.49
N ILE A 5 17.09 20.35 42.23
CA ILE A 5 17.07 19.62 40.95
C ILE A 5 16.22 20.43 39.97
N VAL A 6 16.86 21.03 38.97
CA VAL A 6 16.17 21.67 37.83
C VAL A 6 15.91 20.59 36.78
N LEU A 7 14.67 20.09 36.71
CA LEU A 7 14.25 19.23 35.60
C LEU A 7 14.11 20.08 34.33
N PHE A 8 15.11 20.01 33.45
CA PHE A 8 14.96 20.44 32.06
C PHE A 8 14.01 19.48 31.35
N PHE A 9 12.74 19.87 31.22
CA PHE A 9 11.79 19.17 30.37
C PHE A 9 12.17 19.45 28.91
N PHE A 10 13.06 18.63 28.36
CA PHE A 10 13.37 18.65 26.93
C PHE A 10 12.10 18.18 26.22
N CYS A 11 11.28 19.13 25.75
CA CYS A 11 10.13 18.83 24.91
C CYS A 11 10.68 18.29 23.59
N GLN A 12 10.82 16.98 23.51
CA GLN A 12 11.13 16.28 22.27
C GLN A 12 9.89 16.38 21.39
N ILE A 13 9.82 17.44 20.58
CA ILE A 13 8.83 17.56 19.51
C ILE A 13 9.14 16.42 18.53
N HIS A 14 8.47 15.29 18.73
CA HIS A 14 8.44 14.22 17.74
C HIS A 14 7.60 14.72 16.58
N VAL A 15 8.27 15.31 15.59
CA VAL A 15 7.67 15.49 14.27
C VAL A 15 7.53 14.10 13.66
N SER A 16 6.43 13.42 13.99
CA SER A 16 6.01 12.24 13.22
C SER A 16 5.65 12.75 11.82
N SER A 17 6.54 12.56 10.86
CA SER A 17 6.24 12.86 9.46
C SER A 17 5.31 11.76 8.95
N SER A 18 4.00 11.96 9.10
CA SER A 18 3.03 11.08 8.45
C SER A 18 3.17 11.22 6.93
N ILE A 19 3.24 10.09 6.23
CA ILE A 19 3.27 10.08 4.77
C ILE A 19 1.90 10.61 4.30
N LYS A 20 1.90 11.74 3.58
CA LYS A 20 0.69 12.29 2.98
C LYS A 20 0.24 11.42 1.81
N THR A 21 -1.03 11.05 1.80
CA THR A 21 -1.70 10.35 0.71
C THR A 21 -2.46 11.33 -0.17
N VAL A 22 -3.00 10.86 -1.30
CA VAL A 22 -3.90 11.67 -2.12
C VAL A 22 -5.14 12.08 -1.31
N GLU A 23 -5.51 13.36 -1.42
CA GLU A 23 -6.67 13.92 -0.70
C GLU A 23 -8.00 13.46 -1.29
N THR A 24 -8.01 13.10 -2.57
CA THR A 24 -9.19 12.58 -3.27
C THR A 24 -8.83 11.31 -4.05
N LEU A 25 -9.79 10.38 -4.10
CA LEU A 25 -9.69 9.14 -4.86
C LEU A 25 -11.04 8.85 -5.49
N GLU A 26 -11.13 8.96 -6.82
CA GLU A 26 -12.30 8.50 -7.56
C GLU A 26 -12.21 6.98 -7.71
N LEU A 27 -12.72 6.23 -6.72
CA LEU A 27 -12.51 4.79 -6.62
C LEU A 27 -12.83 4.03 -7.93
N ASN A 28 -13.95 4.36 -8.59
CA ASN A 28 -14.35 3.71 -9.85
C ASN A 28 -13.30 3.85 -10.97
N LYS A 29 -12.52 4.94 -10.98
CA LYS A 29 -11.43 5.16 -11.94
C LYS A 29 -10.12 4.47 -11.54
N TYR A 30 -10.04 3.98 -10.30
CA TYR A 30 -8.91 3.22 -9.77
C TYR A 30 -9.09 1.70 -9.91
N LEU A 31 -10.35 1.24 -10.00
CA LEU A 31 -10.65 -0.17 -10.23
C LEU A 31 -10.10 -0.68 -11.57
N GLY A 32 -9.98 -1.99 -11.70
CA GLY A 32 -9.41 -2.65 -12.87
C GLY A 32 -7.95 -3.07 -12.66
N ARG A 33 -7.25 -3.29 -13.77
CA ARG A 33 -5.91 -3.86 -13.79
C ARG A 33 -4.84 -2.77 -13.75
N TRP A 34 -3.89 -2.95 -12.83
CA TRP A 34 -2.63 -2.21 -12.77
C TRP A 34 -1.46 -3.12 -13.12
N TYR A 35 -0.47 -2.55 -13.80
CA TYR A 35 0.80 -3.18 -14.09
C TYR A 35 1.88 -2.57 -13.20
N GLU A 36 2.63 -3.41 -12.52
CA GLU A 36 3.74 -2.96 -11.69
C GLU A 36 4.96 -2.67 -12.58
N THR A 37 5.17 -1.40 -12.90
CA THR A 37 6.28 -0.95 -13.74
C THR A 37 7.57 -0.79 -12.95
N TYR A 38 7.45 -0.39 -11.68
CA TYR A 38 8.57 -0.22 -10.75
C TYR A 38 8.15 -0.65 -9.35
N SER A 39 9.06 -1.31 -8.63
CA SER A 39 8.88 -1.68 -7.23
C SER A 39 10.20 -1.61 -6.47
N SER A 40 10.11 -1.50 -5.14
CA SER A 40 11.28 -1.42 -4.27
C SER A 40 12.01 -2.77 -4.18
N LEU A 41 13.30 -2.73 -3.84
CA LEU A 41 14.12 -3.94 -3.68
C LEU A 41 13.54 -4.89 -2.63
N ILE A 42 12.95 -4.36 -1.56
CA ILE A 42 12.33 -5.16 -0.50
C ILE A 42 11.19 -6.00 -1.09
N GLN A 43 10.25 -5.39 -1.82
CA GLN A 43 9.12 -6.12 -2.43
C GLN A 43 9.59 -7.21 -3.40
N ARG A 44 10.60 -6.90 -4.22
CA ARG A 44 11.18 -7.86 -5.18
C ARG A 44 11.94 -9.01 -4.53
N GLN A 45 12.47 -8.82 -3.32
CA GLN A 45 13.24 -9.84 -2.61
C GLN A 45 12.40 -10.64 -1.62
N THR A 46 11.23 -10.13 -1.19
CA THR A 46 10.32 -10.82 -0.27
C THR A 46 9.07 -11.34 -1.00
N PHE A 47 8.01 -10.53 -1.07
CA PHE A 47 6.66 -10.96 -1.43
C PHE A 47 6.52 -11.41 -2.89
N GLN A 48 7.29 -10.81 -3.79
CA GLN A 48 7.21 -11.06 -5.23
C GLN A 48 8.47 -11.74 -5.77
N ARG A 49 9.22 -12.43 -4.91
CA ARG A 49 10.51 -13.01 -5.30
C ARG A 49 10.36 -13.92 -6.51
N ASN A 50 11.16 -13.63 -7.54
CA ASN A 50 11.16 -14.31 -8.85
C ASN A 50 9.89 -14.15 -9.68
N LEU A 51 8.98 -13.22 -9.37
CA LEU A 51 7.85 -12.93 -10.25
C LEU A 51 8.22 -11.85 -11.28
N VAL A 52 7.68 -12.02 -12.49
CA VAL A 52 7.70 -11.04 -13.58
C VAL A 52 6.29 -10.87 -14.14
N CYS A 53 6.07 -9.84 -14.96
CA CYS A 53 4.75 -9.51 -15.52
C CYS A 53 3.68 -9.37 -14.42
N THR A 54 4.04 -8.70 -13.33
CA THR A 54 3.19 -8.56 -12.15
C THR A 54 2.05 -7.58 -12.38
N THR A 55 0.87 -7.97 -11.91
CA THR A 55 -0.35 -7.17 -12.00
C THR A 55 -1.10 -7.17 -10.68
N ALA A 56 -1.91 -6.14 -10.48
CA ALA A 56 -2.91 -6.08 -9.42
C ALA A 56 -4.27 -5.75 -10.04
N ASP A 57 -5.25 -6.63 -9.87
CA ASP A 57 -6.63 -6.42 -10.32
C ASP A 57 -7.51 -6.03 -9.12
N TYR A 58 -8.13 -4.85 -9.21
CA TYR A 58 -9.03 -4.31 -8.18
C TYR A 58 -10.48 -4.37 -8.63
N SER A 59 -11.37 -4.88 -7.77
CA SER A 59 -12.81 -4.92 -8.03
C SER A 59 -13.62 -4.63 -6.78
N LEU A 60 -14.72 -3.88 -6.91
CA LEU A 60 -15.60 -3.57 -5.80
C LEU A 60 -16.45 -4.79 -5.42
N GLN A 61 -16.59 -5.02 -4.13
CA GLN A 61 -17.43 -6.07 -3.56
C GLN A 61 -18.74 -5.48 -3.02
N ALA A 62 -19.76 -6.33 -2.84
CA ALA A 62 -21.09 -5.89 -2.40
C ALA A 62 -21.11 -5.28 -0.98
N ASP A 63 -20.12 -5.60 -0.16
CA ASP A 63 -19.93 -5.07 1.20
C ASP A 63 -19.15 -3.74 1.22
N GLY A 64 -18.80 -3.20 0.05
CA GLY A 64 -18.01 -1.97 -0.09
C GLY A 64 -16.50 -2.17 0.05
N ASN A 65 -16.02 -3.39 0.32
CA ASN A 65 -14.60 -3.70 0.26
C ASN A 65 -14.13 -3.83 -1.20
N ILE A 66 -12.82 -3.83 -1.38
CA ILE A 66 -12.17 -3.98 -2.68
C ILE A 66 -11.45 -5.33 -2.69
N LYS A 67 -11.84 -6.23 -3.58
CA LYS A 67 -11.08 -7.44 -3.86
C LYS A 67 -9.82 -7.07 -4.62
N VAL A 68 -8.68 -7.56 -4.14
CA VAL A 68 -7.36 -7.40 -4.76
C VAL A 68 -6.87 -8.75 -5.24
N VAL A 69 -6.54 -8.88 -6.52
CA VAL A 69 -5.88 -10.08 -7.05
C VAL A 69 -4.51 -9.68 -7.58
N ASN A 70 -3.47 -10.05 -6.85
CA ASN A 70 -2.09 -9.90 -7.31
C ASN A 70 -1.72 -11.15 -8.12
N ALA A 71 -1.17 -10.97 -9.31
CA ALA A 71 -0.73 -12.06 -10.17
C ALA A 71 0.63 -11.78 -10.77
N GLY A 72 1.33 -12.83 -11.20
CA GLY A 72 2.60 -12.74 -11.91
C GLY A 72 3.01 -14.09 -12.48
N ARG A 73 4.18 -14.13 -13.11
CA ARG A 73 4.75 -15.35 -13.71
C ARG A 73 6.13 -15.64 -13.14
N LEU A 74 6.42 -16.91 -12.87
CA LEU A 74 7.69 -17.31 -12.28
C LEU A 74 8.84 -17.19 -13.29
N LYS A 75 9.84 -16.37 -12.95
CA LYS A 75 11.14 -16.16 -13.58
C LYS A 75 11.11 -15.58 -15.00
N THR A 76 10.16 -15.96 -15.84
CA THR A 76 10.08 -15.53 -17.24
C THR A 76 8.64 -15.15 -17.63
N PRO A 77 8.45 -14.35 -18.70
CA PRO A 77 7.12 -14.00 -19.21
C PRO A 77 6.27 -15.20 -19.68
N THR A 78 6.88 -16.37 -19.87
CA THR A 78 6.20 -17.63 -20.23
C THR A 78 6.14 -18.65 -19.10
N GLY A 79 6.79 -18.38 -17.96
CA GLY A 79 6.83 -19.27 -16.80
C GLY A 79 5.47 -19.49 -16.15
N LEU A 80 5.39 -20.39 -15.17
CA LEU A 80 4.13 -20.73 -14.50
C LEU A 80 3.50 -19.50 -13.84
N GLY A 81 2.17 -19.36 -13.96
CA GLY A 81 1.42 -18.31 -13.30
C GLY A 81 1.32 -18.53 -11.79
N SER A 82 1.37 -17.44 -11.03
CA SER A 82 1.13 -17.42 -9.59
C SER A 82 0.20 -16.26 -9.26
N ASN A 83 -0.69 -16.43 -8.29
CA ASN A 83 -1.56 -15.37 -7.82
C ASN A 83 -1.87 -15.51 -6.32
N ILE A 84 -2.34 -14.41 -5.74
CA ILE A 84 -2.90 -14.35 -4.39
C ILE A 84 -4.06 -13.35 -4.37
N THR A 85 -5.15 -13.74 -3.71
CA THR A 85 -6.32 -12.88 -3.53
C THR A 85 -6.33 -12.32 -2.11
N GLY A 86 -6.62 -11.03 -1.97
CA GLY A 86 -6.78 -10.33 -0.71
C GLY A 86 -7.93 -9.33 -0.76
N THR A 87 -8.05 -8.59 0.34
CA THR A 87 -9.11 -7.59 0.53
C THR A 87 -8.48 -6.27 0.95
N ALA A 88 -8.90 -5.19 0.29
CA ALA A 88 -8.57 -3.82 0.64
C ALA A 88 -9.80 -3.09 1.18
N THR A 89 -9.60 -2.29 2.22
CA THR A 89 -10.64 -1.49 2.88
C THR A 89 -10.15 -0.06 3.05
N VAL A 90 -11.01 0.91 2.73
CA VAL A 90 -10.79 2.33 3.07
C VAL A 90 -11.14 2.51 4.54
N LEU A 91 -10.16 2.92 5.35
CA LEU A 91 -10.35 3.02 6.81
C LEU A 91 -11.05 4.32 7.24
N ASP A 92 -10.80 5.40 6.50
CA ASP A 92 -11.39 6.72 6.75
C ASP A 92 -11.71 7.38 5.40
N ALA A 93 -12.98 7.74 5.19
CA ALA A 93 -13.45 8.37 3.97
C ALA A 93 -12.82 9.77 3.74
N ASN A 94 -12.35 10.43 4.80
CA ASN A 94 -11.65 11.71 4.70
C ASN A 94 -10.17 11.55 4.27
N HIS A 95 -9.64 10.32 4.32
CA HIS A 95 -8.28 9.98 3.92
C HIS A 95 -8.29 8.81 2.94
N PRO A 96 -8.94 8.96 1.76
CA PRO A 96 -9.28 7.84 0.90
C PRO A 96 -8.06 7.18 0.24
N GLY A 97 -6.90 7.85 0.21
CA GLY A 97 -5.64 7.27 -0.23
C GLY A 97 -4.96 6.36 0.80
N ALA A 98 -5.48 6.23 2.02
CA ALA A 98 -4.94 5.36 3.07
C ALA A 98 -5.82 4.12 3.27
N LEU A 99 -5.35 2.99 2.74
CA LEU A 99 -6.07 1.72 2.76
C LEU A 99 -5.37 0.71 3.67
N ARG A 100 -6.16 -0.25 4.15
CA ARG A 100 -5.66 -1.51 4.70
C ARG A 100 -5.90 -2.62 3.69
N VAL A 101 -4.83 -3.31 3.32
CA VAL A 101 -4.84 -4.49 2.44
C VAL A 101 -4.42 -5.71 3.25
N THR A 102 -5.18 -6.79 3.14
CA THR A 102 -4.93 -8.04 3.86
C THR A 102 -4.95 -9.23 2.91
N PHE A 103 -4.03 -10.16 3.11
CA PHE A 103 -3.93 -11.41 2.37
C PHE A 103 -3.99 -12.61 3.31
N PRO A 104 -4.42 -13.80 2.83
CA PRO A 104 -4.36 -15.02 3.61
C PRO A 104 -2.95 -15.26 4.20
N GLY A 105 -2.89 -15.54 5.51
CA GLY A 105 -1.62 -15.79 6.21
C GLY A 105 -0.83 -14.54 6.61
N THR A 106 -1.36 -13.32 6.43
CA THR A 106 -0.74 -12.08 6.89
C THR A 106 -1.34 -11.59 8.21
N PRO A 107 -0.54 -11.00 9.14
CA PRO A 107 -1.07 -10.40 10.35
C PRO A 107 -2.06 -9.26 10.02
N ASN A 108 -3.27 -9.33 10.59
CA ASN A 108 -4.27 -8.26 10.45
C ASN A 108 -4.01 -7.16 11.48
N LEU A 109 -3.05 -6.29 11.18
CA LEU A 109 -2.68 -5.17 12.04
C LEU A 109 -3.64 -3.99 11.87
N PRO A 110 -3.86 -3.19 12.93
CA PRO A 110 -4.63 -1.96 12.82
C PRO A 110 -3.89 -0.92 11.99
N GLY A 111 -4.64 -0.01 11.35
CA GLY A 111 -4.09 1.08 10.55
C GLY A 111 -3.90 0.74 9.07
N ALA A 112 -3.57 1.79 8.30
CA ALA A 112 -3.34 1.67 6.87
C ALA A 112 -1.96 1.08 6.60
N ASN A 113 -1.88 0.13 5.67
CA ASN A 113 -0.62 -0.48 5.22
C ASN A 113 -0.42 -0.34 3.70
N TYR A 114 -1.31 0.37 3.02
CA TYR A 114 -1.25 0.67 1.59
C TYR A 114 -1.63 2.13 1.38
N LEU A 115 -0.66 2.94 0.97
CA LEU A 115 -0.77 4.39 0.89
C LEU A 115 -0.62 4.84 -0.56
N ILE A 116 -1.69 5.31 -1.17
CA ILE A 116 -1.68 5.95 -2.50
C ILE A 116 -1.19 7.38 -2.30
N VAL A 117 0.04 7.67 -2.70
CA VAL A 117 0.69 8.97 -2.47
C VAL A 117 0.66 9.87 -3.69
N LYS A 118 0.40 9.31 -4.88
CA LYS A 118 0.25 10.09 -6.11
C LYS A 118 -0.62 9.35 -7.11
N LEU A 119 -1.43 10.11 -7.83
CA LEU A 119 -2.21 9.63 -8.98
C LEU A 119 -1.88 10.47 -10.21
N GLY A 120 -1.95 9.84 -11.37
CA GLY A 120 -1.89 10.51 -12.67
C GLY A 120 -3.19 11.21 -13.04
N PRO A 121 -3.23 11.86 -14.21
CA PRO A 121 -4.47 12.40 -14.77
C PRO A 121 -5.46 11.27 -15.09
N THR A 122 -6.75 11.62 -15.15
CA THR A 122 -7.88 10.75 -15.46
C THR A 122 -8.19 10.75 -16.96
N THR A 123 -7.17 10.42 -17.76
CA THR A 123 -7.17 10.51 -19.23
C THR A 123 -6.93 9.18 -19.93
N PHE A 124 -6.79 8.09 -19.17
CA PHE A 124 -6.52 6.78 -19.74
C PHE A 124 -7.79 6.11 -20.28
N GLY A 125 -7.77 5.74 -21.56
CA GLY A 125 -8.88 5.05 -22.22
C GLY A 125 -10.14 5.91 -22.37
N ASN A 126 -11.21 5.31 -22.89
CA ASN A 126 -12.47 6.02 -23.14
C ASN A 126 -13.21 6.39 -21.84
N ASP A 127 -12.93 5.68 -20.75
CA ASP A 127 -13.58 5.87 -19.45
C ASP A 127 -12.87 6.91 -18.57
N GLY A 128 -11.76 7.51 -19.05
CA GLY A 128 -11.00 8.52 -18.31
C GLY A 128 -10.44 7.99 -16.99
N LEU A 129 -9.77 6.83 -17.03
CA LEU A 129 -9.17 6.20 -15.86
C LEU A 129 -7.85 6.88 -15.48
N TYR A 130 -7.36 6.62 -14.27
CA TYR A 130 -6.05 7.10 -13.84
C TYR A 130 -4.93 6.46 -14.68
N GLU A 131 -4.00 7.27 -15.19
CA GLU A 131 -2.86 6.77 -15.98
C GLU A 131 -1.78 6.07 -15.17
N TYR A 132 -1.53 6.54 -13.94
CA TYR A 132 -0.52 5.97 -13.04
C TYR A 132 -0.94 6.11 -11.57
N SER A 133 -0.36 5.28 -10.72
CA SER A 133 -0.47 5.36 -9.26
C SER A 133 0.92 5.14 -8.65
N VAL A 134 1.27 5.92 -7.64
CA VAL A 134 2.45 5.68 -6.79
C VAL A 134 1.95 5.27 -5.42
N VAL A 135 2.42 4.11 -4.97
CA VAL A 135 1.98 3.49 -3.72
C VAL A 135 3.18 3.19 -2.85
N THR A 136 3.04 3.45 -1.55
CA THR A 136 4.01 3.07 -0.53
C THR A 136 3.31 2.40 0.65
N THR A 137 4.08 1.86 1.58
CA THR A 137 3.59 1.40 2.88
C THR A 137 4.27 2.22 3.99
N PRO A 138 3.69 2.32 5.20
CA PRO A 138 4.37 2.98 6.32
C PRO A 138 5.66 2.24 6.71
N ILE A 139 6.71 2.96 7.08
CA ILE A 139 8.00 2.37 7.49
C ILE A 139 7.84 1.40 8.68
N GLU A 140 6.91 1.68 9.59
CA GLU A 140 6.61 0.84 10.76
C GLU A 140 6.07 -0.56 10.40
N SER A 141 5.53 -0.74 9.18
CA SER A 141 5.07 -2.06 8.71
C SER A 141 6.21 -3.04 8.41
N PHE A 142 7.46 -2.57 8.34
CA PHE A 142 8.65 -3.41 8.08
C PHE A 142 9.46 -3.77 9.33
N SER A 143 9.32 -3.06 10.44
CA SER A 143 10.07 -3.32 11.68
C SER A 143 9.63 -4.59 12.42
N LEU A 144 8.47 -5.14 12.05
CA LEU A 144 7.96 -6.41 12.60
C LEU A 144 8.51 -7.66 11.88
N GLY A 145 9.36 -7.49 10.87
CA GLY A 145 9.94 -8.57 10.07
C GLY A 145 11.37 -8.99 10.43
N THR A 146 12.01 -8.37 11.44
CA THR A 146 13.42 -8.66 11.80
C THR A 146 13.58 -9.50 13.07
N SER A 147 12.54 -10.19 13.53
CA SER A 147 12.67 -11.21 14.57
C SER A 147 12.78 -12.60 13.95
N SER A 148 13.96 -12.93 13.44
CA SER A 148 14.46 -14.31 13.30
C SER A 148 15.97 -14.29 13.21
#